data_AF-A0A7Y1T108-F1
#
_entry.id   AF-A0A7Y1T108-F1
#
_cell.length_a   1.000
_cell.length_b   1.000
_cell.length_c   1.000
_cell.angle_alpha   90.00
_cell.angle_beta   90.00
_cell.angle_gamma   90.00
#
_symmetry.space_group_name_H-M   'P 1'
#
loop_
_entity.id
_entity.type
_entity.pdbx_description
1 polymer ?
#
loop_
_entity_poly.entity_id
_entity_poly.type
_entity_poly.pdbx_seq_one_letter_code
_entity_poly.pdbx_strand_id
1 'polypeptide(L)'
;MSSLNYITITDFKTRSGKTIQPVLSYQNFGKSLDEGPNVLVIHALTGNSNVTGEDGWWNDIIGEDKVIDTNQFCVLAINIPGNNYADKDTTFEHYKDIVAADIAHLFSIALNKLGISSLFAIIGGS
;
A
#
# COMPACT_ATOMS: atom_id res chain seq x y z
N MET A 1 -4.04 7.93 15.07
CA MET A 1 -4.05 6.65 14.32
C MET A 1 -4.41 6.95 12.87
N SER A 2 -3.65 6.41 11.92
CA SER A 2 -3.97 6.55 10.49
C SER A 2 -5.17 5.68 10.14
N SER A 3 -6.21 6.26 9.54
CA SER A 3 -7.42 5.53 9.14
C SER A 3 -7.15 4.64 7.93
N LEU A 4 -7.75 3.45 7.91
CA LEU A 4 -7.70 2.56 6.76
C LEU A 4 -8.61 3.09 5.63
N ASN A 5 -8.02 3.29 4.46
CA ASN A 5 -8.69 3.82 3.27
C ASN A 5 -8.78 2.74 2.19
N TYR A 6 -9.62 2.97 1.18
CA TYR A 6 -9.95 1.96 0.17
C TYR A 6 -9.89 2.49 -1.26
N ILE A 7 -9.41 1.65 -2.19
CA ILE A 7 -9.40 1.91 -3.63
C ILE A 7 -10.00 0.70 -4.34
N THR A 8 -11.07 0.93 -5.10
CA THR A 8 -11.62 -0.08 -6.00
C THR A 8 -10.98 0.07 -7.38
N ILE A 9 -10.48 -1.03 -7.92
CA ILE A 9 -9.96 -1.12 -9.29
C ILE A 9 -10.91 -2.03 -10.06
N THR A 10 -11.53 -1.48 -11.11
CA THR A 10 -12.42 -2.22 -12.01
C THR A 10 -11.62 -2.78 -13.18
N ASP A 11 -12.08 -3.90 -13.73
CA ASP A 11 -11.56 -4.52 -14.96
C ASP A 11 -10.05 -4.78 -14.95
N PHE A 12 -9.49 -5.12 -13.79
CA PHE A 12 -8.07 -5.48 -13.70
C PHE A 12 -7.84 -6.82 -14.39
N LYS A 13 -7.01 -6.81 -15.43
CA LYS A 13 -6.59 -8.02 -16.13
C LYS A 13 -5.30 -8.55 -15.52
N THR A 14 -5.37 -9.74 -14.93
CA THR A 14 -4.20 -10.46 -14.42
C THR A 14 -3.29 -10.88 -15.56
N ARG A 15 -2.04 -11.22 -15.25
CA ARG A 15 -1.10 -11.79 -16.23
C ARG A 15 -1.56 -13.12 -16.83
N SER A 16 -2.37 -13.89 -16.09
CA SER A 16 -3.03 -15.10 -16.59
C SER A 16 -4.23 -14.83 -17.51
N GLY A 17 -4.61 -13.56 -17.67
CA GLY A 17 -5.68 -13.12 -18.57
C GLY A 17 -7.07 -13.07 -17.95
N LYS A 18 -7.21 -13.39 -16.66
CA LYS A 18 -8.48 -13.25 -15.92
C LYS A 18 -8.78 -11.79 -15.62
N THR A 19 -10.05 -11.44 -15.64
CA THR A 19 -10.50 -10.10 -15.22
C THR A 19 -11.07 -10.18 -13.81
N ILE A 20 -10.61 -9.31 -12.93
CA ILE A 20 -11.04 -9.23 -11.53
C ILE A 20 -11.31 -7.76 -11.12
N GLN A 21 -11.98 -7.56 -9.98
CA GLN A 21 -12.30 -6.24 -9.44
C GLN A 21 -11.78 -6.10 -8.00
N PRO A 22 -10.46 -5.93 -7.80
CA PRO A 22 -9.91 -5.88 -6.46
C PRO A 22 -10.26 -4.59 -5.73
N VAL A 23 -10.40 -4.75 -4.41
CA VAL A 23 -10.43 -3.66 -3.44
C VAL A 23 -9.11 -3.68 -2.71
N LEU A 24 -8.35 -2.59 -2.80
CA LEU A 24 -7.11 -2.39 -2.05
C LEU A 24 -7.41 -1.56 -0.82
N SER A 25 -6.79 -1.91 0.31
CA SER A 25 -6.78 -1.07 1.50
C SER A 25 -5.40 -0.46 1.74
N TYR A 26 -5.35 0.77 2.24
CA TYR A 26 -4.09 1.50 2.42
C TYR A 26 -4.17 2.49 3.57
N GLN A 27 -3.00 2.92 4.05
CA GLN A 27 -2.85 3.96 5.06
C GLN A 27 -1.76 4.94 4.61
N ASN A 28 -1.93 6.21 4.99
CA ASN A 28 -0.96 7.28 4.80
C ASN A 28 -0.52 7.84 6.16
N PHE A 29 0.75 8.26 6.25
CA PHE A 29 1.37 8.79 7.47
C PHE A 29 2.25 10.00 7.11
N GLY A 30 2.37 10.96 8.04
CA GLY A 30 3.08 12.21 7.80
C GLY A 30 2.29 13.18 6.94
N LYS A 31 2.95 13.77 5.95
CA LYS A 31 2.32 14.73 5.02
C LYS A 31 1.17 14.10 4.23
N SER A 32 0.27 14.94 3.72
CA SER A 32 -0.75 14.48 2.77
C SER A 32 -0.12 14.02 1.45
N LEU A 33 -0.87 13.22 0.68
CA LEU A 33 -0.40 12.60 -0.57
C LEU A 33 0.04 13.62 -1.63
N ASP A 34 -0.45 14.87 -1.52
CA ASP A 34 -0.21 15.99 -2.44
C ASP A 34 0.82 17.02 -1.93
N GLU A 35 1.26 16.94 -0.66
CA GLU A 35 2.11 17.97 -0.03
C GLU A 35 3.59 17.55 0.15
N GLY A 36 3.95 16.29 -0.14
CA GLY A 36 5.29 15.79 0.15
C GLY A 36 5.83 14.76 -0.84
N PRO A 37 7.16 14.52 -0.82
CA PRO A 37 7.77 13.38 -1.50
C PRO A 37 7.15 12.08 -0.96
N ASN A 38 6.54 11.31 -1.87
CA ASN A 38 5.85 10.07 -1.55
C ASN A 38 6.83 8.90 -1.43
N VAL A 39 6.83 8.22 -0.28
CA VAL A 39 7.56 6.97 -0.04
C VAL A 39 6.55 5.83 0.05
N LEU A 40 6.64 4.86 -0.86
CA LEU A 40 5.81 3.66 -0.81
C LEU A 40 6.51 2.58 0.03
N VAL A 41 5.81 2.08 1.05
CA VAL A 41 6.24 0.95 1.86
C VAL A 41 5.51 -0.32 1.41
N ILE A 42 6.28 -1.34 1.05
CA ILE A 42 5.80 -2.68 0.73
C ILE A 42 6.10 -3.59 1.92
N HIS A 43 5.05 -4.17 2.52
CA HIS A 43 5.18 -5.03 3.70
C HIS A 43 5.60 -6.46 3.35
N ALA A 44 6.15 -7.19 4.32
CA ALA A 44 6.50 -8.61 4.22
C ALA A 44 5.25 -9.53 4.25
N LEU A 45 5.44 -10.86 4.13
CA LEU A 45 4.35 -11.83 3.99
C LEU A 45 3.23 -11.70 5.03
N THR A 46 3.58 -11.50 6.31
CA THR A 46 2.61 -11.38 7.43
C THR A 46 2.39 -9.94 7.87
N GLY A 47 2.84 -8.97 7.06
CA GLY A 47 2.74 -7.55 7.36
C GLY A 47 1.43 -6.91 6.87
N ASN A 48 1.32 -5.60 7.10
CA ASN A 48 0.17 -4.79 6.73
C ASN A 48 0.56 -3.33 6.47
N SER A 49 -0.44 -2.49 6.14
CA SER A 49 -0.29 -1.05 5.88
C SER A 49 0.02 -0.21 7.13
N ASN A 50 -0.08 -0.76 8.34
CA ASN A 50 0.14 -0.01 9.57
C ASN A 50 1.63 0.06 9.91
N VAL A 51 2.36 0.95 9.25
CA VAL A 51 3.83 0.97 9.31
C VAL A 51 4.41 1.72 10.50
N THR A 52 3.70 2.72 11.04
CA THR A 52 4.18 3.56 12.16
C THR A 52 3.00 4.03 13.03
N GLY A 53 3.29 4.51 14.23
CA GLY A 53 2.30 4.88 15.25
C GLY A 53 2.22 3.83 16.35
N GLU A 54 1.18 3.87 17.18
CA GLU A 54 1.03 3.00 18.36
C GLU A 54 1.26 1.51 18.05
N ASP A 55 0.60 1.00 17.01
CA ASP A 55 0.70 -0.42 16.59
C ASP A 55 1.57 -0.61 15.32
N GLY A 56 2.43 0.35 15.00
CA GLY A 56 3.23 0.35 13.77
C GLY A 56 4.38 -0.66 13.81
N TRP A 57 4.51 -1.50 12.78
CA TRP A 57 5.56 -2.54 12.76
C TRP A 57 6.96 -2.05 12.37
N TRP A 58 7.08 -0.83 11.83
CA TRP A 58 8.37 -0.25 11.42
C TRP A 58 8.68 1.09 12.09
N ASN A 59 8.23 1.23 13.34
CA ASN A 59 8.43 2.42 14.16
C ASN A 59 9.90 2.83 14.27
N ASP A 60 10.87 1.92 14.27
CA ASP A 60 12.27 2.30 14.47
C ASP A 60 12.86 3.17 13.35
N ILE A 61 12.28 3.14 12.15
CA ILE A 61 12.79 3.89 10.99
C ILE A 61 11.83 4.93 10.43
N ILE A 62 10.51 4.76 10.63
CA ILE A 62 9.47 5.67 10.10
C ILE A 62 8.79 6.38 11.28
N GLY A 63 8.74 7.71 11.24
CA GLY A 63 8.09 8.56 12.25
C GLY A 63 8.75 9.94 12.34
N GLU A 64 8.27 10.78 13.26
CA GLU A 64 8.82 12.12 13.46
C GLU A 64 10.30 12.04 13.87
N ASP A 65 11.15 12.82 13.21
CA ASP A 65 12.60 12.92 13.44
C ASP A 65 13.38 11.60 13.24
N LYS A 66 12.83 10.67 12.46
CA LYS A 66 13.47 9.38 12.11
C LYS A 66 14.10 9.40 10.71
N VAL A 67 14.69 8.26 10.33
CA VAL A 67 15.33 8.07 9.01
C VAL A 67 14.36 8.41 7.88
N ILE A 68 13.12 7.96 7.99
CA ILE A 68 12.01 8.35 7.13
C ILE A 68 11.10 9.25 7.95
N ASP A 69 11.46 10.52 7.94
CA ASP A 69 10.83 11.55 8.75
C ASP A 69 9.44 11.92 8.24
N THR A 70 8.40 11.63 9.03
CA THR A 70 7.02 11.95 8.67
C THR A 70 6.71 13.45 8.67
N ASN A 71 7.61 14.29 9.22
CA ASN A 71 7.54 15.75 9.06
C ASN A 71 7.93 16.20 7.64
N GLN A 72 8.63 15.35 6.88
CA GLN A 72 9.18 15.68 5.56
C GLN A 72 8.54 14.88 4.44
N PHE A 73 8.23 13.60 4.67
CA PHE A 73 7.70 12.66 3.68
C PHE A 73 6.21 12.38 3.87
N CYS A 74 5.54 12.04 2.77
CA CYS A 74 4.28 11.30 2.82
C CYS A 74 4.64 9.81 2.73
N VAL A 75 4.30 9.03 3.76
CA VAL A 75 4.54 7.58 3.77
C VAL A 75 3.23 6.88 3.46
N LEU A 76 3.19 6.19 2.32
CA LEU A 76 2.04 5.41 1.86
C LEU A 76 2.35 3.93 2.01
N ALA A 77 1.41 3.17 2.56
CA ALA A 77 1.50 1.71 2.61
C ALA A 77 0.17 1.10 2.17
N ILE A 78 0.24 0.14 1.25
CA ILE A 78 -0.92 -0.55 0.68
C ILE A 78 -0.88 -2.01 1.14
N ASN A 79 -1.98 -2.52 1.68
CA ASN A 79 -2.10 -3.94 1.99
C ASN A 79 -2.09 -4.75 0.70
N ILE A 80 -1.31 -5.83 0.69
CA ILE A 80 -1.45 -6.89 -0.30
C ILE A 80 -2.81 -7.56 -0.04
N PRO A 81 -3.72 -7.59 -1.03
CA PRO A 81 -5.07 -8.12 -0.81
C PRO A 81 -5.03 -9.59 -0.39
N GLY A 82 -5.89 -9.94 0.56
CA GLY A 82 -5.90 -11.26 1.19
C GLY A 82 -5.00 -11.42 2.42
N ASN A 83 -4.34 -10.34 2.90
CA ASN A 83 -3.56 -10.38 4.14
C ASN A 83 -4.41 -10.31 5.44
N ASN A 84 -5.73 -10.19 5.33
CA ASN A 84 -6.69 -10.19 6.44
C ASN A 84 -6.56 -9.01 7.44
N TYR A 85 -6.04 -7.86 6.99
CA TYR A 85 -5.97 -6.61 7.77
C TYR A 85 -6.96 -5.54 7.32
N ALA A 86 -7.86 -5.87 6.39
CA ALA A 86 -8.94 -5.00 5.95
C ALA A 86 -10.24 -5.31 6.70
N ASP A 87 -11.06 -4.28 6.93
CA ASP A 87 -12.44 -4.45 7.44
C ASP A 87 -13.44 -4.86 6.35
N LYS A 88 -12.99 -4.92 5.09
CA LYS A 88 -13.74 -5.39 3.92
C LYS A 88 -13.09 -6.65 3.35
N ASP A 89 -13.89 -7.45 2.65
CA ASP A 89 -13.36 -8.56 1.87
C ASP A 89 -12.45 -8.04 0.76
N THR A 90 -11.17 -8.35 0.87
CA THR A 90 -10.12 -8.03 -0.11
C THR A 90 -9.52 -9.31 -0.68
N THR A 91 -10.14 -10.47 -0.46
CA THR A 91 -9.63 -11.75 -0.92
C THR A 91 -9.84 -11.92 -2.42
N PHE A 92 -8.90 -12.62 -3.07
CA PHE A 92 -9.05 -13.04 -4.46
C PHE A 92 -9.69 -14.43 -4.51
N GLU A 93 -10.85 -14.56 -5.16
CA GLU A 93 -11.48 -15.86 -5.42
C GLU A 93 -10.52 -16.84 -6.13
N HIS A 94 -9.68 -16.30 -7.01
CA HIS A 94 -8.68 -17.04 -7.77
C HIS A 94 -7.25 -16.65 -7.37
N TYR A 95 -6.96 -16.59 -6.08
CA TYR A 95 -5.65 -16.15 -5.54
C TYR A 95 -4.43 -16.87 -6.15
N LYS A 96 -4.58 -18.12 -6.62
CA LYS A 96 -3.51 -18.88 -7.28
C LYS A 96 -3.10 -18.31 -8.64
N ASP A 97 -3.95 -17.50 -9.25
CA ASP A 97 -3.71 -16.86 -10.54
C ASP A 97 -3.08 -15.48 -10.41
N ILE A 98 -2.84 -15.01 -9.18
CA ILE A 98 -2.24 -13.72 -8.86
C ILE A 98 -0.77 -13.92 -8.54
N VAL A 99 0.10 -13.20 -9.24
CA VAL A 99 1.54 -13.18 -8.97
C VAL A 99 1.98 -11.82 -8.44
N ALA A 100 3.19 -11.73 -7.86
CA ALA A 100 3.74 -10.46 -7.36
C ALA A 100 3.74 -9.34 -8.42
N ALA A 101 3.92 -9.68 -9.70
CA ALA A 101 3.84 -8.71 -10.79
C ALA A 101 2.41 -8.13 -10.99
N ASP A 102 1.35 -8.89 -10.71
CA ASP A 102 -0.02 -8.37 -10.70
C ASP A 102 -0.21 -7.39 -9.54
N ILE A 103 0.31 -7.72 -8.34
CA ILE A 103 0.27 -6.83 -7.17
C ILE A 103 1.00 -5.51 -7.44
N ALA A 104 2.20 -5.57 -8.05
CA ALA A 104 2.93 -4.36 -8.44
C ALA A 104 2.14 -3.50 -9.45
N HIS A 105 1.46 -4.13 -10.41
CA HIS A 105 0.61 -3.43 -11.37
C HIS A 105 -0.62 -2.81 -10.69
N LEU A 106 -1.25 -3.52 -9.76
CA LEU A 106 -2.34 -2.99 -8.93
C LEU A 106 -1.89 -1.76 -8.14
N PHE A 107 -0.71 -1.81 -7.52
CA PHE A 107 -0.16 -0.68 -6.78
C PHE A 107 0.12 0.50 -7.72
N SER A 108 0.65 0.27 -8.92
CA SER A 108 0.82 1.33 -9.92
C SER A 108 -0.51 2.00 -10.30
N ILE A 109 -1.57 1.23 -10.52
CA ILE A 109 -2.91 1.77 -10.79
C ILE A 109 -3.45 2.55 -9.58
N ALA A 110 -3.23 2.04 -8.36
CA ALA A 110 -3.64 2.67 -7.13
C ALA A 110 -2.97 4.04 -6.94
N LEU A 111 -1.65 4.11 -7.15
CA LEU A 111 -0.88 5.36 -7.11
C LEU A 111 -1.43 6.39 -8.09
N ASN A 112 -1.70 6.00 -9.34
CA ASN A 112 -2.30 6.88 -10.33
C ASN A 112 -3.69 7.40 -9.88
N LYS A 113 -4.53 6.54 -9.29
CA LYS A 113 -5.83 6.94 -8.73
C LYS A 113 -5.71 7.90 -7.54
N LEU A 114 -4.61 7.82 -6.78
CA LEU A 114 -4.28 8.74 -5.70
C LEU A 114 -3.61 10.04 -6.18
N GLY A 115 -3.43 10.23 -7.49
CA GLY A 115 -2.76 11.40 -8.05
C GLY A 115 -1.24 11.38 -7.94
N ILE A 116 -0.64 10.24 -7.61
CA ILE A 116 0.81 10.08 -7.44
C ILE A 116 1.42 9.60 -8.75
N SER A 117 2.12 10.49 -9.46
CA SER A 117 2.81 10.20 -10.72
C SER A 117 4.26 9.77 -10.55
N SER A 118 4.88 10.07 -9.40
CA SER A 118 6.25 9.71 -9.07
C SER A 118 6.40 9.45 -7.58
N LEU A 119 7.26 8.50 -7.23
CA LEU A 119 7.66 8.22 -5.86
C LEU A 119 9.08 8.71 -5.64
N PHE A 120 9.34 9.25 -4.47
CA PHE A 120 10.70 9.53 -4.02
C PHE A 120 11.47 8.23 -3.81
N ALA A 121 10.83 7.25 -3.18
CA ALA A 121 11.39 5.92 -2.96
C ALA A 121 10.29 4.85 -2.84
N ILE A 122 10.69 3.61 -3.11
CA ILE A 122 9.93 2.40 -2.75
C ILE A 122 10.84 1.57 -1.86
N ILE A 123 10.32 1.16 -0.70
CA ILE A 123 11.08 0.36 0.26
C ILE A 123 10.26 -0.82 0.76
N GLY A 124 10.95 -1.89 1.10
CA GLY A 124 10.37 -3.12 1.63
C GLY A 124 11.45 -4.19 1.74
N GLY A 125 11.30 -5.12 2.67
CA GLY A 125 12.27 -6.19 2.88
C GLY A 125 11.60 -7.47 3.34
N SER A 126 12.07 -8.61 2.82
CA SER A 126 11.77 -9.97 3.27
C SER A 126 12.61 -10.99 2.49
#